data_AF-A0A0U2PEC6-F1
#
_entry.id   AF-A0A0U2PEC6-F1
#
_cell.length_a   1.000
_cell.length_b   1.000
_cell.length_c   1.000
_cell.angle_alpha   90.00
_cell.angle_beta   90.00
_cell.angle_gamma   90.00
#
_symmetry.space_group_name_H-M   'P 1'
#
loop_
_entity.id
_entity.type
_entity.pdbx_description
1 polymer ?
#
loop_
_entity_poly.entity_id
_entity_poly.type
_entity_poly.pdbx_seq_one_letter_code
_entity_poly.pdbx_strand_id
1 'polypeptide(L)'
;MLNFHDYKRLSRPSKSLATRYFASFIQNITESKNPYQVTKKLLYAEDGSKSALTKKHNLNKLFYKKRDGEVIGREGVVRNIEQKLQKQLHVEIDLMYSTICHPIWQLLDTPYTEANINSILLSLPPAISSKGIARTTSGNIKRKHPYGKTVHALSEQDSLDALTYLLILTYEKVHNPEYASLCTELISTTKMFMRMAMTLPLSPIAADLYYRIANWLNADESDNESFYLVPMGFYSKQAIDFDGAIQCYHYWLQLALEIGLIEDTYHHKMAFLKSIDHSLAGKLTEDLQDMHDYQIGTTSYLEKILKRMSYYLA
;
A
#
# COMPACT_ATOMS: atom_id res chain seq x y z
N MET A 1 -6.62 11.69 -16.18
CA MET A 1 -6.49 11.51 -14.71
C MET A 1 -7.89 11.28 -14.17
N LEU A 2 -8.06 10.24 -13.37
CA LEU A 2 -9.36 9.86 -12.79
C LEU A 2 -9.83 10.92 -11.80
N ASN A 3 -11.14 11.09 -11.70
CA ASN A 3 -11.77 12.15 -10.91
C ASN A 3 -12.91 11.64 -10.02
N PHE A 4 -13.54 12.56 -9.28
CA PHE A 4 -14.59 12.21 -8.33
C PHE A 4 -15.82 11.56 -8.97
N HIS A 5 -16.11 11.88 -10.23
CA HIS A 5 -17.18 11.24 -10.96
C HIS A 5 -16.85 9.76 -11.28
N ASP A 6 -15.59 9.44 -11.56
CA ASP A 6 -15.14 8.06 -11.72
C ASP A 6 -15.26 7.30 -10.38
N TYR A 7 -14.83 7.91 -9.27
CA TYR A 7 -15.02 7.35 -7.93
C TYR A 7 -16.49 7.05 -7.61
N LYS A 8 -17.43 7.92 -8.00
CA LYS A 8 -18.87 7.69 -7.77
C LYS A 8 -19.40 6.45 -8.49
N ARG A 9 -18.80 6.07 -9.62
CA ARG A 9 -19.20 4.92 -10.44
C ARG A 9 -18.70 3.58 -9.92
N LEU A 10 -17.72 3.58 -9.02
CA LEU A 10 -17.22 2.37 -8.39
C LEU A 10 -18.36 1.58 -7.70
N SER A 11 -18.10 0.31 -7.38
CA SER A 11 -18.94 -0.47 -6.49
C SER A 11 -18.95 0.12 -5.07
N ARG A 12 -20.01 -0.16 -4.30
CA ARG A 12 -20.11 0.27 -2.90
C ARG A 12 -18.94 -0.25 -2.04
N PRO A 13 -18.50 -1.52 -2.19
CA PRO A 13 -17.35 -2.03 -1.45
C PRO A 13 -16.04 -1.29 -1.78
N SER A 14 -15.76 -0.98 -3.05
CA SER A 14 -14.57 -0.23 -3.46
C SER A 14 -14.60 1.23 -2.96
N LYS A 15 -15.77 1.88 -3.01
CA LYS A 15 -15.97 3.22 -2.39
C LYS A 15 -15.71 3.20 -0.88
N SER A 16 -16.20 2.18 -0.18
CA SER A 16 -15.99 2.01 1.25
C SER A 16 -14.50 1.87 1.57
N LEU A 17 -13.78 1.02 0.84
CA LEU A 17 -12.35 0.82 1.03
C LEU A 17 -11.54 2.11 0.79
N ALA A 18 -11.78 2.79 -0.33
CA ALA A 18 -11.16 4.07 -0.64
C ALA A 18 -11.45 5.14 0.43
N THR A 19 -12.65 5.12 1.02
CA THR A 19 -13.03 6.05 2.09
C THR A 19 -12.32 5.76 3.41
N ARG A 20 -12.12 4.48 3.75
CA ARG A 20 -11.35 4.09 4.93
C ARG A 20 -9.87 4.42 4.76
N TYR A 21 -9.32 4.21 3.57
CA TYR A 21 -7.97 4.65 3.24
C TYR A 21 -7.83 6.17 3.38
N PHE A 22 -8.77 6.94 2.85
CA PHE A 22 -8.83 8.40 3.04
C PHE A 22 -8.79 8.80 4.52
N ALA A 23 -9.60 8.15 5.36
CA ALA A 23 -9.62 8.46 6.80
C ALA A 23 -8.27 8.15 7.47
N SER A 24 -7.68 7.00 7.15
CA SER A 24 -6.35 6.59 7.65
C SER A 24 -5.24 7.53 7.17
N PHE A 25 -5.29 7.92 5.90
CA PHE A 25 -4.34 8.82 5.27
C PHE A 25 -4.32 10.20 5.94
N ILE A 26 -5.50 10.76 6.20
CA ILE A 26 -5.61 12.02 6.95
C ILE A 26 -5.16 11.84 8.39
N GLN A 27 -5.50 10.72 9.03
CA GLN A 27 -5.03 10.43 10.38
C GLN A 27 -3.50 10.42 10.45
N ASN A 28 -2.84 9.81 9.45
CA ASN A 28 -1.40 9.77 9.34
C ASN A 28 -0.78 11.16 9.11
N ILE A 29 -1.26 11.92 8.12
CA ILE A 29 -0.74 13.27 7.83
C ILE A 29 -0.92 14.23 9.00
N THR A 30 -2.02 14.07 9.74
CA THR A 30 -2.28 14.90 10.92
C THR A 30 -1.60 14.35 12.17
N GLU A 31 -0.80 13.27 12.10
CA GLU A 31 -0.16 12.62 13.25
C GLU A 31 -1.13 12.36 14.41
N SER A 32 -2.35 11.94 14.08
CA SER A 32 -3.43 11.77 15.04
C SER A 32 -3.50 10.32 15.50
N LYS A 33 -3.68 10.09 16.81
CA LYS A 33 -3.82 8.73 17.36
C LYS A 33 -5.20 8.13 17.10
N ASN A 34 -6.22 8.96 16.85
CA ASN A 34 -7.59 8.51 16.64
C ASN A 34 -8.42 9.55 15.84
N PRO A 35 -9.61 9.15 15.32
CA PRO A 35 -10.49 10.03 14.56
C PRO A 35 -10.94 11.31 15.29
N TYR A 36 -11.00 11.28 16.62
CA TYR A 36 -11.34 12.45 17.42
C TYR A 36 -10.23 13.51 17.37
N GLN A 37 -8.96 13.11 17.44
CA GLN A 37 -7.83 14.03 17.30
C GLN A 37 -7.77 14.65 15.89
N VAL A 38 -8.05 13.87 14.85
CA VAL A 38 -8.17 14.38 13.47
C VAL A 38 -9.24 15.47 13.39
N THR A 39 -10.41 15.17 13.96
CA THR A 39 -11.52 16.11 14.06
C THR A 39 -11.10 17.36 14.81
N LYS A 40 -10.39 17.23 15.94
CA LYS A 40 -9.90 18.36 16.73
C LYS A 40 -8.99 19.26 15.89
N LYS A 41 -7.97 18.70 15.23
CA LYS A 41 -7.01 19.45 14.41
C LYS A 41 -7.69 20.17 13.24
N LEU A 42 -8.58 19.50 12.52
CA LEU A 42 -9.17 20.04 11.29
C LEU A 42 -10.43 20.90 11.49
N LEU A 43 -11.16 20.70 12.59
CA LEU A 43 -12.52 21.23 12.75
C LEU A 43 -12.68 22.19 13.94
N TYR A 44 -11.64 22.37 14.75
CA TYR A 44 -11.60 23.41 15.77
C TYR A 44 -10.65 24.51 15.33
N ALA A 45 -10.99 25.75 15.68
CA ALA A 45 -10.07 26.87 15.52
C ALA A 45 -8.93 26.77 16.55
N GLU A 46 -7.85 27.54 16.36
CA GLU A 46 -6.70 27.56 17.26
C GLU A 46 -7.10 27.92 18.71
N ASP A 47 -8.16 28.71 18.87
CA ASP A 47 -8.78 29.08 20.14
C ASP A 47 -9.64 27.96 20.78
N GLY A 48 -9.73 26.79 20.15
CA GLY A 48 -10.53 25.66 20.63
C GLY A 48 -12.04 25.80 20.40
N SER A 49 -12.50 26.83 19.69
CA SER A 49 -13.90 27.00 19.32
C SER A 49 -14.30 26.11 18.12
N LYS A 50 -15.55 25.65 18.09
CA LYS A 50 -16.08 24.89 16.95
C LYS A 50 -16.21 25.82 15.75
N SER A 51 -15.52 25.49 14.65
CA SER A 51 -15.70 26.22 13.38
C SER A 51 -17.17 26.18 12.91
N ALA A 52 -17.62 27.19 12.16
CA ALA A 52 -18.99 27.25 11.63
C ALA A 52 -19.40 26.01 10.83
N LEU A 53 -18.44 25.38 10.13
CA LEU A 53 -18.62 24.11 9.42
C LEU A 53 -18.87 22.92 10.36
N THR A 54 -18.21 22.89 11.51
CA THR A 54 -18.32 21.84 12.53
C THR A 54 -19.73 21.82 13.13
N LYS A 55 -20.30 23.00 13.35
CA LYS A 55 -21.70 23.18 13.77
C LYS A 55 -22.68 22.80 12.66
N LYS A 56 -22.44 23.23 11.41
CA LYS A 56 -23.36 23.02 10.28
C LYS A 56 -23.47 21.56 9.81
N HIS A 57 -22.40 20.78 9.92
CA HIS A 57 -22.35 19.42 9.35
C HIS A 57 -22.15 18.30 10.40
N ASN A 58 -22.25 18.61 11.70
CA ASN A 58 -22.01 17.67 12.80
C ASN A 58 -20.74 16.81 12.59
N LEU A 59 -19.66 17.49 12.19
CA LEU A 59 -18.43 16.85 11.70
C LEU A 59 -17.65 16.13 12.81
N ASN A 60 -18.09 16.23 14.07
CA ASN A 60 -17.53 15.54 15.22
C ASN A 60 -17.45 14.02 15.06
N LYS A 61 -18.36 13.43 14.27
CA LYS A 61 -18.38 12.00 13.96
C LYS A 61 -17.92 11.70 12.53
N LEU A 62 -17.48 12.70 11.76
CA LEU A 62 -17.13 12.52 10.35
C LEU A 62 -16.07 11.42 10.19
N PHE A 63 -14.93 11.58 10.86
CA PHE A 63 -13.81 10.65 10.70
C PHE A 63 -14.08 9.28 11.28
N TYR A 64 -14.91 9.17 12.32
CA TYR A 64 -15.42 7.88 12.79
C TYR A 64 -16.22 7.17 11.68
N LYS A 65 -17.21 7.86 11.12
CA LYS A 65 -18.01 7.33 10.01
C LYS A 65 -17.17 6.95 8.80
N LYS A 66 -16.15 7.76 8.44
CA LYS A 66 -15.27 7.48 7.30
C LYS A 66 -14.33 6.30 7.56
N ARG A 67 -13.79 6.17 8.77
CA ARG A 67 -13.04 4.99 9.23
C ARG A 67 -13.90 3.72 9.19
N ASP A 68 -15.19 3.85 9.48
CA ASP A 68 -16.14 2.73 9.45
C ASP A 68 -16.68 2.45 8.02
N GLY A 69 -16.17 3.16 7.00
CA GLY A 69 -16.50 2.90 5.59
C GLY A 69 -17.73 3.63 5.04
N GLU A 70 -18.27 4.62 5.75
CA GLU A 70 -19.35 5.46 5.24
C GLU A 70 -18.86 6.30 4.06
N VAL A 71 -19.25 5.93 2.84
CA VAL A 71 -18.83 6.53 1.57
C VAL A 71 -18.83 8.08 1.57
N ILE A 72 -17.83 8.68 0.93
CA ILE A 72 -17.81 10.13 0.68
C ILE A 72 -18.73 10.46 -0.50
N GLY A 73 -19.92 10.99 -0.22
CA GLY A 73 -20.89 11.29 -1.30
C GLY A 73 -20.63 12.58 -2.08
N ARG A 74 -19.78 13.48 -1.57
CA ARG A 74 -19.62 14.85 -2.11
C ARG A 74 -18.15 15.25 -2.21
N GLU A 75 -17.77 15.70 -3.40
CA GLU A 75 -16.40 16.14 -3.72
C GLU A 75 -15.93 17.28 -2.80
N GLY A 76 -16.83 18.23 -2.53
CA GLY A 76 -16.55 19.37 -1.67
C GLY A 76 -16.13 19.00 -0.24
N VAL A 77 -16.46 17.79 0.24
CA VAL A 77 -15.96 17.32 1.55
C VAL A 77 -14.45 17.12 1.51
N VAL A 78 -13.94 16.47 0.46
CA VAL A 78 -12.51 16.21 0.30
C VAL A 78 -11.75 17.51 0.05
N ARG A 79 -12.23 18.34 -0.89
CA ARG A 79 -11.59 19.64 -1.19
C ARG A 79 -11.54 20.57 0.03
N ASN A 80 -12.59 20.61 0.85
CA ASN A 80 -12.59 21.43 2.06
C ASN A 80 -11.58 20.92 3.11
N ILE A 81 -11.40 19.60 3.22
CA ILE A 81 -10.42 19.01 4.13
C ILE A 81 -8.99 19.28 3.62
N GLU A 82 -8.75 19.07 2.33
CA GLU A 82 -7.49 19.39 1.66
C GLU A 82 -7.07 20.84 1.88
N GLN A 83 -7.96 21.80 1.59
CA GLN A 83 -7.68 23.23 1.82
C GLN A 83 -7.32 23.54 3.27
N LYS A 84 -7.91 22.82 4.24
CA LYS A 84 -7.59 22.99 5.66
C LYS A 84 -6.23 22.38 6.00
N LEU A 85 -5.94 21.18 5.51
CA LEU A 85 -4.64 20.53 5.68
C LEU A 85 -3.52 21.42 5.12
N GLN A 86 -3.69 21.92 3.90
CA GLN A 86 -2.73 22.82 3.26
C GLN A 86 -2.53 24.11 4.06
N LYS A 87 -3.61 24.69 4.60
CA LYS A 87 -3.53 25.92 5.43
C LYS A 87 -2.91 25.70 6.80
N GLN A 88 -3.24 24.60 7.49
CA GLN A 88 -2.83 24.36 8.87
C GLN A 88 -1.48 23.66 9.00
N LEU A 89 -1.14 22.79 8.04
CA LEU A 89 0.08 21.98 8.07
C LEU A 89 1.12 22.43 7.06
N HIS A 90 0.81 23.41 6.21
CA HIS A 90 1.70 23.90 5.16
C HIS A 90 2.22 22.79 4.22
N VAL A 91 1.42 21.74 4.03
CA VAL A 91 1.73 20.61 3.14
C VAL A 91 1.03 20.81 1.81
N GLU A 92 1.76 20.77 0.70
CA GLU A 92 1.16 20.68 -0.63
C GLU A 92 0.75 19.24 -0.91
N ILE A 93 -0.55 19.03 -1.17
CA ILE A 93 -1.09 17.70 -1.40
C ILE A 93 -2.30 17.73 -2.32
N ASP A 94 -2.36 16.81 -3.26
CA ASP A 94 -3.58 16.43 -3.98
C ASP A 94 -4.24 15.28 -3.21
N LEU A 95 -5.08 15.62 -2.25
CA LEU A 95 -5.74 14.66 -1.37
C LEU A 95 -6.72 13.78 -2.16
N MET A 96 -7.38 14.36 -3.17
CA MET A 96 -8.34 13.67 -4.01
C MET A 96 -7.67 12.50 -4.74
N TYR A 97 -6.57 12.78 -5.44
CA TYR A 97 -5.79 11.78 -6.17
C TYR A 97 -5.13 10.78 -5.23
N SER A 98 -4.45 11.28 -4.20
CA SER A 98 -3.67 10.45 -3.27
C SER A 98 -4.52 9.46 -2.48
N THR A 99 -5.85 9.66 -2.44
CA THR A 99 -6.78 8.81 -1.70
C THR A 99 -7.91 8.31 -2.57
N ILE A 100 -9.04 9.01 -2.65
CA ILE A 100 -10.30 8.47 -3.15
C ILE A 100 -10.38 8.30 -4.67
N CYS A 101 -9.64 9.09 -5.43
CA CYS A 101 -9.59 9.01 -6.89
C CYS A 101 -8.35 8.25 -7.39
N HIS A 102 -7.63 7.60 -6.49
CA HIS A 102 -6.42 6.85 -6.85
C HIS A 102 -6.74 5.77 -7.90
N PRO A 103 -5.91 5.59 -8.96
CA PRO A 103 -6.21 4.65 -10.04
C PRO A 103 -6.36 3.18 -9.62
N ILE A 104 -5.75 2.78 -8.50
CA ILE A 104 -5.90 1.44 -7.92
C ILE A 104 -7.37 1.04 -7.71
N TRP A 105 -8.25 1.99 -7.36
CA TRP A 105 -9.65 1.65 -7.11
C TRP A 105 -10.40 1.28 -8.38
N GLN A 106 -10.10 1.95 -9.49
CA GLN A 106 -10.67 1.56 -10.79
C GLN A 106 -10.07 0.24 -11.26
N LEU A 107 -8.77 0.03 -11.03
CA LEU A 107 -8.10 -1.23 -11.37
C LEU A 107 -8.84 -2.41 -10.73
N LEU A 108 -9.06 -2.36 -9.42
CA LEU A 108 -9.64 -3.47 -8.66
C LEU A 108 -11.16 -3.61 -8.79
N ASP A 109 -11.85 -2.63 -9.38
CA ASP A 109 -13.31 -2.60 -9.52
C ASP A 109 -13.78 -2.87 -10.96
N THR A 110 -12.86 -2.88 -11.92
CA THR A 110 -13.16 -3.07 -13.34
C THR A 110 -12.46 -4.31 -13.89
N PRO A 111 -13.07 -4.98 -14.90
CA PRO A 111 -12.44 -6.12 -15.54
C PRO A 111 -11.18 -5.69 -16.31
N TYR A 112 -10.24 -6.62 -16.41
CA TYR A 112 -9.01 -6.42 -17.17
C TYR A 112 -9.31 -6.33 -18.67
N THR A 113 -9.24 -5.13 -19.24
CA THR A 113 -9.26 -4.90 -20.68
C THR A 113 -8.13 -3.95 -21.05
N GLU A 114 -7.58 -4.07 -22.26
CA GLU A 114 -6.47 -3.21 -22.70
C GLU A 114 -6.84 -1.72 -22.60
N ALA A 115 -8.07 -1.35 -22.97
CA ALA A 115 -8.56 0.02 -22.88
C ALA A 115 -8.60 0.54 -21.43
N ASN A 116 -9.13 -0.24 -20.49
CA ASN A 116 -9.18 0.13 -19.07
C ASN A 116 -7.77 0.29 -18.51
N ILE A 117 -6.90 -0.67 -18.80
CA ILE A 117 -5.54 -0.74 -18.29
C ILE A 117 -4.67 0.38 -18.85
N ASN A 118 -4.88 0.79 -20.10
CA ASN A 118 -4.26 1.98 -20.68
C ASN A 118 -4.77 3.27 -20.01
N SER A 119 -6.08 3.38 -19.78
CA SER A 119 -6.66 4.54 -19.08
C SER A 119 -6.11 4.71 -17.65
N ILE A 120 -5.96 3.59 -16.93
CA ILE A 120 -5.38 3.55 -15.58
C ILE A 120 -3.91 3.98 -15.62
N LEU A 121 -3.08 3.39 -16.49
CA LEU A 121 -1.67 3.76 -16.59
C LEU A 121 -1.47 5.23 -16.99
N LEU A 122 -2.30 5.78 -17.89
CA LEU A 122 -2.26 7.20 -18.26
C LEU A 122 -2.70 8.14 -17.13
N SER A 123 -3.40 7.61 -16.13
CA SER A 123 -3.82 8.35 -14.94
C SER A 123 -2.81 8.29 -13.79
N LEU A 124 -1.74 7.49 -13.94
CA LEU A 124 -0.60 7.49 -13.01
C LEU A 124 0.35 8.67 -13.31
N PRO A 125 1.18 9.11 -12.34
CA PRO A 125 2.07 10.25 -12.54
C PRO A 125 3.11 9.93 -13.63
N PRO A 126 3.62 10.93 -14.37
CA PRO A 126 4.60 10.70 -15.44
C PRO A 126 5.81 9.84 -15.05
N ALA A 127 6.27 9.97 -13.80
CA ALA A 127 7.38 9.17 -13.24
C ALA A 127 7.10 7.66 -13.21
N ILE A 128 5.84 7.25 -13.18
CA ILE A 128 5.40 5.86 -13.21
C ILE A 128 4.89 5.49 -14.61
N SER A 129 4.00 6.31 -15.18
CA SER A 129 3.33 6.00 -16.44
C SER A 129 4.29 5.88 -17.62
N SER A 130 5.36 6.68 -17.67
CA SER A 130 6.40 6.60 -18.71
C SER A 130 7.18 5.27 -18.72
N LYS A 131 7.17 4.53 -17.60
CA LYS A 131 7.76 3.19 -17.50
C LYS A 131 6.87 2.11 -18.14
N GLY A 132 5.56 2.36 -18.28
CA GLY A 132 4.60 1.42 -18.87
C GLY A 132 3.98 1.85 -20.20
N ILE A 133 4.14 3.10 -20.58
CA ILE A 133 3.61 3.65 -21.81
C ILE A 133 4.67 4.46 -22.54
N ALA A 134 4.76 4.28 -23.86
CA ALA A 134 5.38 5.21 -24.79
C ALA A 134 4.33 5.83 -25.70
N ARG A 135 4.49 7.12 -26.04
CA ARG A 135 3.80 7.72 -27.18
C ARG A 135 4.68 7.57 -28.41
N THR A 136 4.13 7.06 -29.51
CA THR A 136 4.81 7.03 -30.80
C THR A 136 4.88 8.44 -31.39
N THR A 137 5.70 8.61 -32.42
CA THR A 137 5.77 9.86 -33.21
C THR A 137 4.43 10.23 -33.85
N SER A 138 3.58 9.24 -34.13
CA SER A 138 2.21 9.42 -34.62
C SER A 138 1.18 9.75 -33.52
N GLY A 139 1.60 9.86 -32.25
CA GLY A 139 0.71 10.12 -31.11
C GLY A 139 0.00 8.89 -30.53
N ASN A 140 0.21 7.71 -31.11
CA ASN A 140 -0.39 6.46 -30.63
C ASN A 140 0.28 6.00 -29.32
N ILE A 141 -0.50 5.31 -28.49
CA ILE A 141 -0.05 4.79 -27.21
C ILE A 141 0.46 3.37 -27.41
N LYS A 142 1.70 3.10 -27.04
CA LYS A 142 2.31 1.77 -27.05
C LYS A 142 2.64 1.33 -25.63
N ARG A 143 2.22 0.11 -25.28
CA ARG A 143 2.53 -0.51 -23.99
C ARG A 143 3.97 -0.97 -23.91
N LYS A 144 4.56 -0.77 -22.73
CA LYS A 144 5.87 -1.31 -22.34
C LYS A 144 5.64 -2.38 -21.28
N HIS A 145 6.39 -3.48 -21.38
CA HIS A 145 6.42 -4.53 -20.38
C HIS A 145 7.84 -4.56 -19.79
N PRO A 146 8.12 -3.70 -18.79
CA PRO A 146 9.42 -3.66 -18.16
C PRO A 146 9.73 -4.98 -17.46
N TYR A 147 11.02 -5.32 -17.37
CA TYR A 147 11.53 -6.50 -16.70
C TYR A 147 12.81 -6.17 -15.92
N GLY A 148 13.20 -7.05 -15.01
CA GLY A 148 14.47 -6.96 -14.28
C GLY A 148 14.60 -5.66 -13.48
N LYS A 149 15.62 -4.84 -13.79
CA LYS A 149 15.99 -3.64 -13.02
C LYS A 149 14.84 -2.64 -12.87
N THR A 150 13.96 -2.50 -13.86
CA THR A 150 12.84 -1.56 -13.79
C THR A 150 11.74 -2.06 -12.84
N VAL A 151 11.47 -3.37 -12.83
CA VAL A 151 10.54 -3.99 -11.87
C VAL A 151 11.08 -3.85 -10.46
N HIS A 152 12.38 -4.12 -10.26
CA HIS A 152 13.04 -3.89 -8.97
C HIS A 152 12.93 -2.43 -8.53
N ALA A 153 13.25 -1.47 -9.41
CA ALA A 153 13.14 -0.04 -9.07
C ALA A 153 11.70 0.40 -8.75
N LEU A 154 10.67 -0.25 -9.32
CA LEU A 154 9.27 -0.03 -8.96
C LEU A 154 8.94 -0.65 -7.60
N SER A 155 9.42 -1.87 -7.32
CA SER A 155 9.12 -2.56 -6.08
C SER A 155 9.73 -1.90 -4.86
N GLU A 156 10.74 -1.04 -5.01
CA GLU A 156 11.31 -0.26 -3.92
C GLU A 156 10.55 1.04 -3.61
N GLN A 157 9.60 1.45 -4.46
CA GLN A 157 8.79 2.65 -4.30
C GLN A 157 7.51 2.31 -3.55
N ASP A 158 7.49 2.46 -2.22
CA ASP A 158 6.34 2.15 -1.35
C ASP A 158 5.16 3.16 -1.54
N SER A 159 4.59 3.22 -2.74
CA SER A 159 3.48 4.10 -3.11
C SER A 159 2.35 3.34 -3.80
N LEU A 160 1.12 3.84 -3.67
CA LEU A 160 -0.02 3.23 -4.36
C LEU A 160 0.14 3.30 -5.89
N ASP A 161 0.84 4.30 -6.44
CA ASP A 161 1.09 4.41 -7.87
C ASP A 161 1.95 3.25 -8.38
N ALA A 162 3.06 2.98 -7.68
CA ALA A 162 3.95 1.88 -8.02
C ALA A 162 3.27 0.52 -7.79
N LEU A 163 2.47 0.38 -6.71
CA LEU A 163 1.67 -0.82 -6.46
C LEU A 163 0.69 -1.07 -7.62
N THR A 164 -0.03 -0.03 -8.05
CA THR A 164 -1.02 -0.12 -9.14
C THR A 164 -0.35 -0.62 -10.41
N TYR A 165 0.83 -0.10 -10.73
CA TYR A 165 1.53 -0.55 -11.92
C TYR A 165 2.04 -1.99 -11.77
N LEU A 166 2.63 -2.34 -10.64
CA LEU A 166 3.10 -3.70 -10.37
C LEU A 166 1.97 -4.74 -10.38
N LEU A 167 0.78 -4.39 -9.90
CA LEU A 167 -0.42 -5.23 -10.01
C LEU A 167 -0.80 -5.51 -11.46
N ILE A 168 -0.73 -4.49 -12.32
CA ILE A 168 -0.98 -4.65 -13.76
C ILE A 168 0.04 -5.61 -14.39
N LEU A 169 1.34 -5.42 -14.11
CA LEU A 169 2.39 -6.31 -14.60
C LEU A 169 2.21 -7.74 -14.10
N THR A 170 1.85 -7.88 -12.82
CA THR A 170 1.57 -9.18 -12.20
C THR A 170 0.40 -9.88 -12.89
N TYR A 171 -0.70 -9.18 -13.14
CA TYR A 171 -1.84 -9.74 -13.87
C TYR A 171 -1.44 -10.22 -15.26
N GLU A 172 -0.75 -9.36 -16.03
CA GLU A 172 -0.25 -9.68 -17.38
C GLU A 172 0.62 -10.93 -17.39
N LYS A 173 1.44 -11.13 -16.34
CA LYS A 173 2.32 -12.30 -16.21
C LYS A 173 1.58 -13.57 -15.80
N VAL A 174 0.73 -13.50 -14.78
CA VAL A 174 -0.03 -14.65 -14.27
C VAL A 174 -0.95 -15.23 -15.34
N HIS A 175 -1.50 -14.38 -16.21
CA HIS A 175 -2.40 -14.81 -17.28
C HIS A 175 -1.69 -15.01 -18.63
N ASN A 176 -0.37 -15.04 -18.67
CA ASN A 176 0.38 -15.36 -19.88
C ASN A 176 0.62 -16.88 -19.98
N PRO A 177 0.04 -17.57 -20.97
CA PRO A 177 0.14 -19.03 -21.10
C PRO A 177 1.57 -19.55 -21.37
N GLU A 178 2.48 -18.68 -21.82
CA GLU A 178 3.88 -19.04 -22.06
C GLU A 178 4.76 -18.98 -20.80
N TYR A 179 4.22 -18.48 -19.68
CA TYR A 179 4.97 -18.25 -18.45
C TYR A 179 4.54 -19.20 -17.33
N ALA A 180 5.25 -20.33 -17.22
CA ALA A 180 5.10 -21.28 -16.12
C ALA A 180 6.17 -21.03 -15.04
N SER A 181 5.80 -20.40 -13.92
CA SER A 181 6.42 -20.47 -12.58
C SER A 181 6.24 -19.17 -11.78
N LEU A 182 6.36 -19.28 -10.46
CA LEU A 182 6.47 -18.22 -9.45
C LEU A 182 7.19 -16.97 -10.00
N CYS A 183 6.44 -15.95 -10.41
CA CYS A 183 6.98 -14.84 -11.18
C CYS A 183 7.62 -13.79 -10.26
N THR A 184 8.80 -13.27 -10.61
CA THR A 184 9.51 -12.22 -9.85
C THR A 184 8.60 -11.04 -9.52
N GLU A 185 7.75 -10.65 -10.47
CA GLU A 185 6.76 -9.59 -10.36
C GLU A 185 5.75 -9.87 -9.24
N LEU A 186 5.28 -11.11 -9.12
CA LEU A 186 4.33 -11.52 -8.09
C LEU A 186 4.96 -11.47 -6.69
N ILE A 187 6.20 -11.94 -6.55
CA ILE A 187 6.97 -11.85 -5.31
C ILE A 187 7.23 -10.38 -4.95
N SER A 188 7.72 -9.58 -5.91
CA SER A 188 8.01 -8.16 -5.72
C SER A 188 6.78 -7.36 -5.32
N THR A 189 5.63 -7.61 -5.96
CA THR A 189 4.37 -6.94 -5.65
C THR A 189 3.88 -7.32 -4.25
N THR A 190 3.99 -8.60 -3.87
CA THR A 190 3.59 -9.06 -2.55
C THR A 190 4.51 -8.50 -1.46
N LYS A 191 5.83 -8.53 -1.67
CA LYS A 191 6.82 -7.88 -0.81
C LYS A 191 6.46 -6.42 -0.56
N MET A 192 6.24 -5.67 -1.65
CA MET A 192 5.87 -4.27 -1.57
C MET A 192 4.56 -4.06 -0.81
N PHE A 193 3.53 -4.84 -1.13
CA PHE A 193 2.24 -4.76 -0.47
C PHE A 193 2.35 -5.02 1.04
N MET A 194 3.06 -6.07 1.45
CA MET A 194 3.24 -6.39 2.88
C MET A 194 3.98 -5.27 3.61
N ARG A 195 5.03 -4.68 3.02
CA ARG A 195 5.68 -3.51 3.62
C ARG A 195 4.74 -2.33 3.77
N MET A 196 3.93 -2.04 2.75
CA MET A 196 2.93 -0.98 2.85
C MET A 196 1.84 -1.32 3.88
N ALA A 197 1.43 -2.58 3.99
CA ALA A 197 0.46 -3.02 4.99
C ALA A 197 0.96 -2.81 6.43
N MET A 198 2.27 -2.92 6.65
CA MET A 198 2.93 -2.63 7.93
C MET A 198 3.03 -1.13 8.23
N THR A 199 2.73 -0.25 7.27
CA THR A 199 2.77 1.20 7.47
C THR A 199 1.39 1.82 7.57
N LEU A 200 1.29 2.86 8.40
CA LEU A 200 0.26 3.86 8.17
C LEU A 200 0.61 4.62 6.88
N PRO A 201 -0.37 4.88 5.99
CA PRO A 201 -1.81 4.79 6.22
C PRO A 201 -2.51 3.54 5.66
N LEU A 202 -1.79 2.55 5.11
CA LEU A 202 -2.44 1.40 4.47
C LEU A 202 -2.94 0.36 5.47
N SER A 203 -2.24 0.20 6.61
CA SER A 203 -2.51 -0.82 7.63
C SER A 203 -4.01 -1.07 7.94
N PRO A 204 -4.86 -0.05 8.20
CA PRO A 204 -6.25 -0.28 8.59
C PRO A 204 -7.15 -0.88 7.50
N ILE A 205 -6.67 -0.92 6.25
CA ILE A 205 -7.41 -1.47 5.11
C ILE A 205 -6.67 -2.62 4.42
N ALA A 206 -5.51 -3.03 4.94
CA ALA A 206 -4.61 -3.93 4.24
C ALA A 206 -5.24 -5.30 3.98
N ALA A 207 -5.88 -5.92 4.97
CA ALA A 207 -6.55 -7.21 4.78
C ALA A 207 -7.63 -7.15 3.67
N ASP A 208 -8.53 -6.17 3.74
CA ASP A 208 -9.58 -6.02 2.73
C ASP A 208 -9.04 -5.70 1.33
N LEU A 209 -7.94 -4.93 1.25
CA LEU A 209 -7.26 -4.64 -0.01
C LEU A 209 -6.57 -5.89 -0.57
N TYR A 210 -5.93 -6.68 0.29
CA TYR A 210 -5.30 -7.94 -0.06
C TYR A 210 -6.30 -8.88 -0.73
N TYR A 211 -7.45 -9.12 -0.09
CA TYR A 211 -8.46 -10.01 -0.64
C TYR A 211 -9.06 -9.48 -1.95
N ARG A 212 -9.17 -8.16 -2.12
CA ARG A 212 -9.58 -7.58 -3.42
C ARG A 212 -8.55 -7.81 -4.51
N ILE A 213 -7.26 -7.62 -4.20
CA ILE A 213 -6.17 -7.88 -5.13
C ILE A 213 -6.17 -9.35 -5.54
N ALA A 214 -6.21 -10.27 -4.57
CA ALA A 214 -6.25 -11.71 -4.83
C ALA A 214 -7.47 -12.09 -5.69
N ASN A 215 -8.64 -11.54 -5.38
CA ASN A 215 -9.84 -11.74 -6.19
C ASN A 215 -9.69 -11.23 -7.62
N TRP A 216 -9.11 -10.05 -7.79
CA TRP A 216 -8.91 -9.45 -9.10
C TRP A 216 -7.87 -10.19 -9.94
N LEU A 217 -6.85 -10.78 -9.31
CA LEU A 217 -5.86 -11.65 -9.95
C LEU A 217 -6.38 -13.05 -10.27
N ASN A 218 -7.66 -13.35 -9.99
CA ASN A 218 -8.25 -14.69 -10.12
C ASN A 218 -7.45 -15.77 -9.36
N ALA A 219 -6.96 -15.45 -8.17
CA ALA A 219 -6.28 -16.41 -7.30
C ALA A 219 -7.16 -17.66 -7.08
N ASP A 220 -6.57 -18.84 -7.28
CA ASP A 220 -7.26 -20.12 -7.18
C ASP A 220 -7.41 -20.55 -5.71
N GLU A 221 -8.52 -21.20 -5.38
CA GLU A 221 -8.74 -21.76 -4.04
C GLU A 221 -8.02 -23.12 -3.87
N SER A 222 -7.58 -23.78 -4.96
CA SER A 222 -6.97 -25.12 -4.91
C SER A 222 -5.45 -25.18 -4.76
N ASP A 223 -4.72 -24.07 -4.99
CA ASP A 223 -3.26 -24.03 -4.85
C ASP A 223 -2.87 -23.85 -3.37
N ASN A 224 -2.99 -24.95 -2.61
CA ASN A 224 -3.11 -24.91 -1.16
C ASN A 224 -2.06 -25.77 -0.42
N GLU A 225 -0.79 -25.64 -0.78
CA GLU A 225 0.32 -26.24 -0.02
C GLU A 225 1.55 -25.31 0.07
N SER A 226 1.36 -24.00 0.26
CA SER A 226 2.50 -23.15 0.58
C SER A 226 2.88 -23.28 2.06
N PHE A 227 3.88 -24.12 2.35
CA PHE A 227 4.56 -24.29 3.65
C PHE A 227 5.33 -23.02 4.13
N TYR A 228 5.07 -21.85 3.55
CA TYR A 228 5.85 -20.63 3.79
C TYR A 228 5.21 -19.74 4.86
N LEU A 229 6.02 -19.31 5.84
CA LEU A 229 5.63 -18.39 6.92
C LEU A 229 5.14 -17.02 6.43
N VAL A 230 5.48 -16.63 5.19
CA VAL A 230 5.10 -15.36 4.56
C VAL A 230 4.69 -15.61 3.11
N PRO A 231 3.67 -14.93 2.58
CA PRO A 231 3.23 -15.12 1.20
C PRO A 231 4.32 -14.74 0.20
N MET A 232 4.56 -15.64 -0.74
CA MET A 232 5.43 -15.44 -1.91
C MET A 232 4.65 -14.85 -3.11
N GLY A 233 3.36 -14.58 -2.95
CA GLY A 233 2.43 -14.16 -4.01
C GLY A 233 0.97 -14.14 -3.52
N PHE A 234 0.09 -13.51 -4.30
CA PHE A 234 -1.36 -13.50 -4.11
C PHE A 234 -2.00 -14.79 -4.65
N TYR A 235 -1.72 -15.94 -4.03
CA TYR A 235 -2.04 -17.25 -4.61
C TYR A 235 -3.44 -17.81 -4.29
N SER A 236 -4.10 -17.40 -3.19
CA SER A 236 -5.38 -18.01 -2.80
C SER A 236 -6.37 -17.05 -2.12
N LYS A 237 -7.67 -17.25 -2.38
CA LYS A 237 -8.80 -16.58 -1.70
C LYS A 237 -9.14 -17.19 -0.34
N GLN A 238 -8.72 -18.42 -0.07
CA GLN A 238 -9.02 -19.15 1.17
C GLN A 238 -7.82 -19.27 2.14
N ALA A 239 -6.57 -19.11 1.70
CA ALA A 239 -5.44 -19.68 2.46
C ALA A 239 -4.13 -18.89 2.49
N ILE A 240 -4.19 -17.57 2.61
CA ILE A 240 -3.09 -16.85 3.28
C ILE A 240 -3.71 -16.26 4.53
N ASP A 241 -3.27 -16.74 5.68
CA ASP A 241 -3.52 -16.09 6.96
C ASP A 241 -2.80 -14.73 6.90
N PHE A 242 -3.46 -13.74 6.29
CA PHE A 242 -2.90 -12.40 6.11
C PHE A 242 -2.55 -11.81 7.47
N ASP A 243 -3.41 -12.07 8.47
CA ASP A 243 -3.18 -11.63 9.84
C ASP A 243 -1.95 -12.35 10.43
N GLY A 244 -1.79 -13.65 10.24
CA GLY A 244 -0.61 -14.42 10.62
C GLY A 244 0.68 -13.98 9.91
N ALA A 245 0.60 -13.66 8.63
CA ALA A 245 1.74 -13.13 7.88
C ALA A 245 2.15 -11.75 8.42
N ILE A 246 1.20 -10.85 8.67
CA ILE A 246 1.45 -9.55 9.30
C ILE A 246 2.03 -9.72 10.71
N GLN A 247 1.52 -10.67 11.49
CA GLN A 247 2.08 -11.01 12.80
C GLN A 247 3.52 -11.50 12.70
N CYS A 248 3.87 -12.27 11.66
CA CYS A 248 5.24 -12.71 11.42
C CYS A 248 6.20 -11.52 11.20
N TYR A 249 5.80 -10.51 10.40
CA TYR A 249 6.60 -9.28 10.26
C TYR A 249 6.69 -8.48 11.56
N HIS A 250 5.60 -8.40 12.33
CA HIS A 250 5.62 -7.75 13.63
C HIS A 250 6.60 -8.45 14.57
N TYR A 251 6.59 -9.77 14.59
CA TYR A 251 7.49 -10.59 15.39
C TYR A 251 8.95 -10.38 15.00
N TRP A 252 9.29 -10.42 13.71
CA TRP A 252 10.66 -10.16 13.25
C TRP A 252 11.14 -8.74 13.58
N LEU A 253 10.28 -7.73 13.41
CA LEU A 253 10.60 -6.37 13.79
C LEU A 253 10.84 -6.24 15.29
N GLN A 254 10.00 -6.89 16.10
CA GLN A 254 10.13 -6.87 17.55
C GLN A 254 11.46 -7.51 17.98
N LEU A 255 11.77 -8.72 17.50
CA LEU A 255 13.04 -9.38 17.80
C LEU A 255 14.23 -8.53 17.37
N ALA A 256 14.20 -7.97 16.15
CA ALA A 256 15.28 -7.11 15.66
C ALA A 256 15.51 -5.87 16.52
N LEU A 257 14.45 -5.30 17.13
CA LEU A 257 14.56 -4.20 18.09
C LEU A 257 15.12 -4.68 19.44
N GLU A 258 14.61 -5.80 19.95
CA GLU A 258 14.98 -6.35 21.27
C GLU A 258 16.45 -6.76 21.32
N ILE A 259 16.98 -7.34 20.25
CA ILE A 259 18.41 -7.71 20.14
C ILE A 259 19.31 -6.53 19.74
N GLY A 260 18.74 -5.34 19.51
CA GLY A 260 19.49 -4.14 19.11
C GLY A 260 20.05 -4.20 17.68
N LEU A 261 19.49 -5.03 16.79
CA LEU A 261 19.88 -5.10 15.38
C LEU A 261 19.51 -3.81 14.63
N ILE A 262 18.40 -3.17 15.03
CA ILE A 262 17.86 -1.96 14.41
C ILE A 262 17.42 -0.97 15.48
N GLU A 263 17.44 0.33 15.16
CA GLU A 263 16.89 1.37 16.04
C GLU A 263 15.37 1.47 15.92
N ASP A 264 14.70 1.94 16.98
CA ASP A 264 13.27 2.24 16.99
C ASP A 264 12.93 3.54 16.22
N THR A 265 13.28 3.56 14.93
CA THR A 265 13.00 4.67 14.02
C THR A 265 12.27 4.16 12.78
N TYR A 266 11.44 5.03 12.18
CA TYR A 266 10.73 4.69 10.94
C TYR A 266 11.70 4.25 9.82
N HIS A 267 12.83 4.94 9.67
CA HIS A 267 13.81 4.65 8.63
C HIS A 267 14.47 3.28 8.82
N HIS A 268 14.88 2.93 10.05
CA HIS A 268 15.49 1.63 10.32
C HIS A 268 14.50 0.48 10.17
N LYS A 269 13.27 0.62 10.69
CA LYS A 269 12.21 -0.38 10.50
C LYS A 269 11.91 -0.60 9.03
N MET A 270 11.82 0.47 8.25
CA MET A 270 11.56 0.36 6.82
C MET A 270 12.73 -0.27 6.06
N ALA A 271 13.97 0.12 6.36
CA ALA A 271 15.16 -0.48 5.78
C ALA A 271 15.25 -1.98 6.08
N PHE A 272 14.93 -2.38 7.31
CA PHE A 272 14.85 -3.79 7.71
C PHE A 272 13.80 -4.53 6.87
N LEU A 273 12.56 -4.06 6.85
CA LEU A 273 11.48 -4.66 6.08
C LEU A 273 11.80 -4.79 4.58
N LYS A 274 12.52 -3.82 4.00
CA LYS A 274 12.99 -3.88 2.59
C LYS A 274 14.06 -4.93 2.37
N SER A 275 14.92 -5.17 3.35
CA SER A 275 16.03 -6.13 3.25
C SER A 275 15.60 -7.60 3.30
N ILE A 276 14.40 -7.88 3.82
CA ILE A 276 13.87 -9.24 4.03
C ILE A 276 13.74 -9.99 2.71
N ASP A 277 14.33 -11.19 2.67
CA ASP A 277 14.11 -12.13 1.59
C ASP A 277 13.05 -13.16 1.97
N HIS A 278 11.84 -13.04 1.41
CA HIS A 278 10.74 -13.96 1.71
C HIS A 278 11.08 -15.42 1.37
N SER A 279 11.97 -15.67 0.40
CA SER A 279 12.44 -17.02 0.07
C SER A 279 13.22 -17.68 1.21
N LEU A 280 13.71 -16.88 2.17
CA LEU A 280 14.50 -17.29 3.33
C LEU A 280 13.82 -16.85 4.65
N ALA A 281 12.50 -16.67 4.64
CA ALA A 281 11.71 -16.25 5.80
C ALA A 281 11.87 -17.20 7.01
N GLY A 282 11.91 -18.52 6.78
CA GLY A 282 12.15 -19.50 7.84
C GLY A 282 13.48 -19.27 8.55
N LYS A 283 14.56 -19.13 7.76
CA LYS A 283 15.90 -18.83 8.29
C LYS A 283 15.96 -17.49 9.02
N LEU A 284 15.22 -16.47 8.56
CA LEU A 284 15.14 -15.19 9.29
C LEU A 284 14.57 -15.39 10.70
N THR A 285 13.54 -16.24 10.81
CA THR A 285 12.88 -16.54 12.08
C THR A 285 13.85 -17.23 13.02
N GLU A 286 14.50 -18.30 12.55
CA GLU A 286 15.50 -19.05 13.31
C GLU A 286 16.65 -18.14 13.77
N ASP A 287 17.28 -17.40 12.85
CA ASP A 287 18.44 -16.56 13.17
C ASP A 287 18.12 -15.45 14.19
N LEU A 288 16.98 -14.79 14.06
CA LEU A 288 16.57 -13.74 15.01
C LEU A 288 16.23 -14.34 16.38
N GLN A 289 15.55 -15.49 16.41
CA GLN A 289 15.17 -16.15 17.65
C GLN A 289 16.40 -16.71 18.38
N ASP A 290 17.34 -17.33 17.66
CA ASP A 290 18.57 -17.84 18.26
C ASP A 290 19.42 -16.71 18.85
N MET A 291 19.53 -15.57 18.16
CA MET A 291 20.20 -14.38 18.71
C MET A 291 19.51 -13.86 19.97
N HIS A 292 18.18 -13.85 20.00
CA HIS A 292 17.41 -13.41 21.15
C HIS A 292 17.56 -14.37 22.34
N ASP A 293 17.36 -15.66 22.12
CA ASP A 293 17.28 -16.68 23.18
C ASP A 293 18.66 -17.09 23.70
N TYR A 294 19.68 -17.10 22.84
CA TYR A 294 21.03 -17.59 23.16
C TYR A 294 22.12 -16.51 23.17
N GLN A 295 21.77 -15.25 22.88
CA GLN A 295 22.72 -14.11 22.82
C GLN A 295 23.94 -14.39 21.90
N ILE A 296 23.73 -15.16 20.84
CA ILE A 296 24.78 -15.42 19.86
C ILE A 296 25.08 -14.16 19.04
N GLY A 297 26.29 -14.10 18.45
CA GLY A 297 26.65 -13.03 17.53
C GLY A 297 25.84 -13.06 16.23
N THR A 298 26.05 -12.08 15.34
CA THR A 298 25.34 -12.01 14.07
C THR A 298 25.63 -13.23 13.19
N THR A 299 24.58 -13.77 12.56
CA THR A 299 24.71 -14.83 11.56
C THR A 299 25.09 -14.23 10.20
N SER A 300 25.64 -15.04 9.29
CA SER A 300 25.94 -14.61 7.91
C SER A 300 24.72 -14.07 7.15
N TYR A 301 23.53 -14.56 7.47
CA TYR A 301 22.30 -14.08 6.82
C TYR A 301 21.85 -12.74 7.41
N LEU A 302 21.96 -12.54 8.72
CA LEU A 302 21.72 -11.23 9.34
C LEU A 302 22.75 -10.19 8.92
N GLU A 303 24.02 -10.55 8.73
CA GLU A 303 25.03 -9.68 8.12
C GLU A 303 24.65 -9.24 6.70
N LYS A 304 24.08 -10.15 5.91
CA LYS A 304 23.58 -9.85 4.57
C LYS A 304 22.40 -8.88 4.61
N ILE A 305 21.51 -9.02 5.60
CA ILE A 305 20.42 -8.10 5.88
C ILE A 305 20.97 -6.72 6.26
N LEU A 306 21.90 -6.64 7.22
CA LEU A 306 22.52 -5.38 7.63
C LEU A 306 23.22 -4.66 6.48
N LYS A 307 23.93 -5.40 5.60
CA LYS A 307 24.56 -4.84 4.41
C LYS A 307 23.53 -4.31 3.39
N ARG A 308 22.36 -4.94 3.27
CA ARG A 308 21.26 -4.42 2.44
C ARG A 308 20.62 -3.20 3.08
N MET A 309 20.47 -3.21 4.41
CA MET A 309 19.94 -2.08 5.15
C MET A 309 20.79 -0.82 5.01
N SER A 310 22.12 -0.95 5.06
CA SER A 310 23.01 0.21 4.87
C SER A 310 22.84 0.88 3.51
N TYR A 311 22.49 0.12 2.47
CA TYR A 311 22.13 0.67 1.17
C TYR A 311 20.84 1.50 1.21
N TYR A 312 19.87 1.15 2.07
CA TYR A 312 18.61 1.87 2.21
C TYR A 312 18.70 3.09 3.14
N LEU A 313 19.71 3.15 3.99
CA LEU A 313 19.94 4.23 4.94
C LEU A 313 20.92 5.30 4.40
N ALA A 314 21.66 4.99 3.34
CA ALA A 314 22.59 5.90 2.66
C ALA A 314 21.86 6.88 1.72
#